data_AF-A0A847ISY2-F1
#
_entry.id   AF-A0A847ISY2-F1
#
_cell.length_a   1.000
_cell.length_b   1.000
_cell.length_c   1.000
_cell.angle_alpha   90.00
_cell.angle_beta   90.00
_cell.angle_gamma   90.00
#
_symmetry.space_group_name_H-M   'P 1'
#
loop_
_entity.id
_entity.type
_entity.pdbx_description
1 polymer ?
#
loop_
_entity_poly.entity_id
_entity_poly.type
_entity_poly.pdbx_seq_one_letter_code
_entity_poly.pdbx_strand_id
1 'polypeptide(L)'
;MKKIYAMLLLVFLGIFTSSCTGLFGWKNYEGSEQFRDDVAVFADFAVKKQFITLYYLKATSDGYTRDILKGTVSSEEYDVFFGTVAQMAPYIKEYESALKNLEKSGILTSVNTKGILSSGTKFLSWVTGSGERSRERVLKVASNIPASDRTELYNKLRPEWKAKTSSESDFWKKLEKGDFDYQAAQMFNDFQQDNEEFGTTSVERGLTVQKIFVAEGAKGVEAGAELMVDALQTTTS
;
A
#
# COMPACT_ATOMS: atom_id res chain seq x y z
N MET A 1 -17.29 23.01 -0.70
CA MET A 1 -15.90 22.92 -0.19
C MET A 1 -15.75 23.33 1.28
N LYS A 2 -16.32 24.45 1.77
CA LYS A 2 -16.19 24.85 3.21
C LYS A 2 -16.76 23.85 4.24
N LYS A 3 -17.76 23.04 3.89
CA LYS A 3 -18.42 22.08 4.80
C LYS A 3 -17.60 20.80 5.09
N ILE A 4 -16.74 20.39 4.15
CA ILE A 4 -15.91 19.18 4.30
C ILE A 4 -14.71 19.47 5.22
N TYR A 5 -14.13 20.67 5.10
CA TYR A 5 -13.12 21.15 6.04
C TYR A 5 -13.66 21.29 7.47
N ALA A 6 -14.92 21.71 7.64
CA ALA A 6 -15.56 21.80 8.96
C ALA A 6 -15.77 20.42 9.61
N MET A 7 -16.06 19.38 8.83
CA MET A 7 -16.18 17.99 9.33
C MET A 7 -14.82 17.41 9.73
N LEU A 8 -13.78 17.64 8.92
CA LEU A 8 -12.40 17.26 9.27
C LEU A 8 -11.88 18.01 10.51
N LEU A 9 -12.23 19.30 10.65
CA LEU A 9 -11.90 20.07 11.85
C LEU A 9 -12.67 19.64 13.09
N LEU A 10 -13.92 19.18 12.96
CA LEU A 10 -14.71 18.67 14.08
C LEU A 10 -14.18 17.33 14.61
N VAL A 11 -13.63 16.48 13.74
CA VAL A 11 -12.90 15.27 14.17
C VAL A 11 -11.62 15.64 14.92
N PHE A 12 -10.90 16.69 14.48
CA PHE A 12 -9.70 17.19 15.18
C PHE A 12 -10.01 17.95 16.48
N LEU A 13 -11.14 18.64 16.58
CA LEU A 13 -11.53 19.43 17.78
C LEU A 13 -12.24 18.60 18.84
N GLY A 14 -12.91 17.49 18.48
CA GLY A 14 -13.52 16.57 19.43
C GLY A 14 -12.52 15.86 20.36
N ILE A 15 -11.24 15.83 19.97
CA ILE A 15 -10.15 15.17 20.73
C ILE A 15 -9.69 16.01 21.94
N PHE A 16 -10.05 17.30 22.02
CA PHE A 16 -9.50 18.20 23.05
C PHE A 16 -10.39 18.48 24.26
N THR A 17 -11.63 17.96 24.34
CA THR A 17 -12.56 18.34 25.45
C THR A 17 -13.17 17.21 26.25
N SER A 18 -12.88 15.95 25.93
CA SER A 18 -13.20 14.82 26.81
C SER A 18 -11.96 14.42 27.60
N SER A 19 -11.92 14.81 28.87
CA SER A 19 -11.04 14.23 29.87
C SER A 19 -11.37 12.74 30.06
N CYS A 20 -10.89 11.91 29.14
CA CYS A 20 -10.85 10.46 29.28
C CYS A 20 -9.59 10.12 30.07
N THR A 21 -9.75 9.86 31.37
CA THR A 21 -8.71 9.11 32.09
C THR A 21 -8.62 7.75 31.43
N GLY A 22 -7.55 7.49 30.69
CA GLY A 22 -7.34 6.25 29.93
C GLY A 22 -7.82 5.02 30.70
N LEU A 23 -8.75 4.28 30.09
CA LEU A 23 -9.11 2.95 30.59
C LEU A 23 -7.87 2.06 30.46
N PHE A 24 -7.56 1.29 31.51
CA PHE A 24 -6.43 0.34 31.58
C PHE A 24 -5.01 0.89 31.83
N GLY A 25 -4.85 1.84 32.75
CA GLY A 25 -3.56 2.06 33.43
C GLY A 25 -2.49 2.82 32.64
N TRP A 26 -2.81 3.29 31.43
CA TRP A 26 -2.00 4.23 30.66
C TRP A 26 -2.25 5.69 31.07
N LYS A 27 -2.20 5.97 32.37
CA LYS A 27 -2.17 7.35 32.87
C LYS A 27 -0.90 8.01 32.31
N ASN A 28 -1.07 9.05 31.49
CA ASN A 28 -0.04 9.87 30.82
C ASN A 28 0.27 9.55 29.34
N TYR A 29 -0.37 8.57 28.71
CA TYR A 29 -0.19 8.39 27.26
C TYR A 29 -0.87 9.53 26.50
N GLU A 30 -2.15 9.79 26.76
CA GLU A 30 -2.87 10.90 26.16
C GLU A 30 -2.22 12.24 26.58
N GLY A 31 -1.79 13.03 25.60
CA GLY A 31 -1.06 14.28 25.81
C GLY A 31 0.47 14.16 25.83
N SER A 32 1.03 12.95 25.76
CA SER A 32 2.48 12.72 25.60
C SER A 32 2.98 13.02 24.18
N GLU A 33 4.30 13.13 24.01
CA GLU A 33 4.96 13.18 22.70
C GLU A 33 4.71 11.88 21.91
N GLN A 34 4.84 10.72 22.56
CA GLN A 34 4.55 9.42 21.96
C GLN A 34 3.14 9.33 21.36
N PHE A 35 2.14 9.88 22.05
CA PHE A 35 0.77 9.90 21.53
C PHE A 35 0.66 10.76 20.26
N ARG A 36 1.33 11.90 20.21
CA ARG A 36 1.35 12.76 19.01
C ARG A 36 2.01 12.05 17.83
N ASP A 37 3.10 11.33 18.09
CA ASP A 37 3.81 10.55 17.08
C ASP A 37 2.94 9.39 16.56
N ASP A 38 2.30 8.64 17.46
CA ASP A 38 1.40 7.53 17.07
C ASP A 38 0.21 8.06 16.24
N VAL A 39 -0.37 9.21 16.61
CA VAL A 39 -1.44 9.86 15.82
C VAL A 39 -0.93 10.29 14.44
N ALA A 40 0.27 10.85 14.34
CA ALA A 40 0.85 11.27 13.07
C ALA A 40 1.09 10.07 12.14
N VAL A 41 1.64 8.97 12.68
CA VAL A 41 1.86 7.71 11.95
C VAL A 41 0.54 7.09 11.51
N PHE A 42 -0.47 7.07 12.38
CA PHE A 42 -1.81 6.59 12.02
C PHE A 42 -2.48 7.46 10.95
N ALA A 43 -2.31 8.80 11.01
CA ALA A 43 -2.85 9.71 10.00
C ALA A 43 -2.20 9.48 8.63
N ASP A 44 -0.87 9.30 8.56
CA ASP A 44 -0.16 8.94 7.34
C ASP A 44 -0.69 7.61 6.75
N PHE A 45 -0.80 6.58 7.60
CA PHE A 45 -1.40 5.30 7.23
C PHE A 45 -2.81 5.46 6.63
N ALA A 46 -3.69 6.20 7.32
CA ALA A 46 -5.07 6.41 6.89
C ALA A 46 -5.14 7.16 5.55
N VAL A 47 -4.29 8.18 5.36
CA VAL A 47 -4.20 8.95 4.11
C VAL A 47 -3.75 8.06 2.96
N LYS A 48 -2.67 7.28 3.13
CA LYS A 48 -2.16 6.39 2.07
C LYS A 48 -3.15 5.29 1.72
N LYS A 49 -3.81 4.69 2.71
CA LYS A 49 -4.88 3.71 2.50
C LYS A 49 -6.05 4.30 1.70
N GLN A 50 -6.51 5.50 2.07
CA GLN A 50 -7.60 6.17 1.37
C GLN A 50 -7.19 6.54 -0.06
N PHE A 51 -5.96 6.99 -0.25
CA PHE A 51 -5.40 7.26 -1.57
C PHE A 51 -5.43 6.00 -2.44
N ILE A 52 -4.87 4.88 -1.97
CA ILE A 52 -4.87 3.59 -2.68
C ILE A 52 -6.29 3.21 -3.13
N THR A 53 -7.26 3.35 -2.23
CA THR A 53 -8.67 3.03 -2.51
C THR A 53 -9.25 3.92 -3.62
N LEU A 54 -9.13 5.23 -3.48
CA LEU A 54 -9.69 6.18 -4.46
C LEU A 54 -8.96 6.13 -5.79
N TYR A 55 -7.64 5.91 -5.75
CA TYR A 55 -6.82 5.82 -6.95
C TYR A 55 -7.17 4.59 -7.77
N TYR A 56 -7.35 3.44 -7.11
CA TYR A 56 -7.84 2.22 -7.77
C TYR A 56 -9.18 2.46 -8.49
N LEU A 57 -10.15 3.05 -7.79
CA LEU A 57 -11.46 3.33 -8.38
C LEU A 57 -11.37 4.30 -9.54
N LYS A 58 -10.54 5.34 -9.41
CA LYS A 58 -10.32 6.33 -10.48
C LYS A 58 -9.68 5.69 -11.72
N ALA A 59 -8.59 4.93 -11.55
CA ALA A 59 -7.86 4.31 -12.65
C ALA A 59 -8.72 3.25 -13.36
N THR A 60 -9.45 2.43 -12.59
CA THR A 60 -10.33 1.40 -13.16
C THR A 60 -11.63 1.93 -13.77
N SER A 61 -11.86 3.24 -13.77
CA SER A 61 -13.05 3.89 -14.33
C SER A 61 -12.73 5.01 -15.32
N ASP A 62 -11.48 5.12 -15.78
CA ASP A 62 -10.99 6.19 -16.65
C ASP A 62 -11.35 7.59 -16.08
N GLY A 63 -11.05 7.80 -14.80
CA GLY A 63 -11.39 9.05 -14.12
C GLY A 63 -12.89 9.23 -13.86
N TYR A 64 -13.61 8.14 -13.61
CA TYR A 64 -15.07 8.11 -13.40
C TYR A 64 -15.90 8.46 -14.65
N THR A 65 -15.30 8.34 -15.84
CA THR A 65 -16.02 8.50 -17.11
C THR A 65 -16.65 7.19 -17.60
N ARG A 66 -16.26 6.06 -17.00
CA ARG A 66 -16.82 4.73 -17.24
C ARG A 66 -17.25 4.07 -15.94
N ASP A 67 -18.02 2.98 -16.06
CA ASP A 67 -18.30 2.10 -14.93
C ASP A 67 -17.00 1.57 -14.29
N ILE A 68 -17.04 1.32 -12.99
CA ILE A 68 -15.90 0.78 -12.25
C ILE A 68 -15.48 -0.57 -12.87
N LEU A 69 -14.16 -0.78 -13.00
CA LEU A 69 -13.54 -1.92 -13.69
C LEU A 69 -13.72 -1.96 -15.21
N LYS A 70 -14.29 -0.93 -15.83
CA LYS A 70 -14.40 -0.81 -17.30
C LYS A 70 -13.40 0.17 -17.92
N GLY A 71 -12.58 0.80 -17.09
CA GLY A 71 -11.43 1.61 -17.51
C GLY A 71 -10.22 0.78 -17.94
N THR A 72 -9.26 1.46 -18.56
CA THR A 72 -7.96 0.91 -18.98
C THR A 72 -6.86 1.56 -18.17
N VAL A 73 -6.18 0.75 -17.37
CA VAL A 73 -5.10 1.19 -16.49
C VAL A 73 -3.85 1.44 -17.31
N SER A 74 -3.29 2.65 -17.22
CA SER A 74 -2.02 2.98 -17.85
C SER A 74 -0.82 2.47 -17.04
N SER A 75 0.35 2.43 -17.68
CA SER A 75 1.62 2.16 -17.00
C SER A 75 1.87 3.16 -15.86
N GLU A 76 1.62 4.44 -16.11
CA GLU A 76 1.81 5.51 -15.13
C GLU A 76 0.86 5.34 -13.93
N GLU A 77 -0.39 4.93 -14.19
CA GLU A 77 -1.35 4.66 -13.13
C GLU A 77 -0.95 3.47 -12.27
N TYR A 78 -0.45 2.41 -12.92
CA TYR A 78 0.12 1.26 -12.23
C TYR A 78 1.28 1.69 -11.31
N ASP A 79 2.20 2.50 -11.84
CA ASP A 79 3.38 2.97 -11.12
C ASP A 79 3.04 3.85 -9.93
N VAL A 80 2.07 4.75 -10.07
CA VAL A 80 1.61 5.61 -8.97
C VAL A 80 0.95 4.79 -7.87
N PHE A 81 0.09 3.83 -8.23
CA PHE A 81 -0.58 2.97 -7.27
C PHE A 81 0.41 2.12 -6.49
N PHE A 82 1.21 1.30 -7.19
CA PHE A 82 2.17 0.40 -6.53
C PHE A 82 3.36 1.15 -5.93
N GLY A 83 3.72 2.31 -6.46
CA GLY A 83 4.69 3.20 -5.83
C GLY A 83 4.20 3.73 -4.48
N THR A 84 2.91 4.00 -4.32
CA THR A 84 2.35 4.38 -3.02
C THR A 84 2.38 3.19 -2.05
N VAL A 85 2.04 1.99 -2.51
CA VAL A 85 2.15 0.75 -1.71
C VAL A 85 3.59 0.53 -1.26
N ALA A 86 4.55 0.69 -2.16
CA ALA A 86 5.98 0.57 -1.88
C ALA A 86 6.47 1.56 -0.82
N GLN A 87 5.95 2.79 -0.83
CA GLN A 87 6.29 3.81 0.17
C GLN A 87 5.75 3.48 1.57
N MET A 88 4.75 2.60 1.69
CA MET A 88 4.23 2.16 3.00
C MET A 88 5.09 1.05 3.61
N ALA A 89 5.70 0.21 2.77
CA ALA A 89 6.36 -1.01 3.21
C ALA A 89 7.52 -0.81 4.22
N PRO A 90 8.35 0.25 4.14
CA PRO A 90 9.36 0.53 5.16
C PRO A 90 8.80 0.86 6.54
N TYR A 91 7.54 1.30 6.63
CA TYR A 91 6.92 1.83 7.86
C TYR A 91 5.89 0.86 8.49
N ILE A 92 5.85 -0.40 8.04
CA ILE A 92 4.84 -1.38 8.49
C ILE A 92 4.85 -1.55 10.01
N LYS A 93 6.04 -1.65 10.63
CA LYS A 93 6.15 -1.87 12.08
C LYS A 93 5.70 -0.65 12.87
N GLU A 94 5.98 0.54 12.37
CA GLU A 94 5.55 1.82 12.92
C GLU A 94 4.03 1.92 12.84
N TYR A 95 3.42 1.56 11.71
CA TYR A 95 1.96 1.52 11.56
C TYR A 95 1.32 0.51 12.52
N GLU A 96 1.86 -0.71 12.64
CA GLU A 96 1.38 -1.73 13.58
C GLU A 96 1.46 -1.25 15.03
N SER A 97 2.58 -0.62 15.40
CA SER A 97 2.78 -0.08 16.74
C SER A 97 1.80 1.05 17.05
N ALA A 98 1.63 2.00 16.13
CA ALA A 98 0.69 3.12 16.28
C ALA A 98 -0.76 2.61 16.42
N LEU A 99 -1.20 1.71 15.54
CA LEU A 99 -2.53 1.08 15.62
C LEU A 99 -2.76 0.42 16.98
N LYS A 100 -1.78 -0.36 17.44
CA LYS A 100 -1.85 -1.07 18.72
C LYS A 100 -1.89 -0.12 19.92
N ASN A 101 -1.09 0.94 19.90
CA ASN A 101 -1.02 1.91 21.01
C ASN A 101 -2.30 2.74 21.09
N LEU A 102 -2.82 3.21 19.95
CA LEU A 102 -4.04 3.99 19.87
C LEU A 102 -5.30 3.17 20.19
N GLU A 103 -5.32 1.87 19.86
CA GLU A 103 -6.41 0.99 20.28
C GLU A 103 -6.37 0.73 21.79
N LYS A 104 -5.18 0.48 22.35
CA LYS A 104 -5.02 0.29 23.80
C LYS A 104 -5.36 1.52 24.62
N SER A 105 -5.18 2.72 24.08
CA SER A 105 -5.40 3.96 24.84
C SER A 105 -6.87 4.27 25.10
N GLY A 106 -7.80 3.67 24.36
CA GLY A 106 -9.21 4.08 24.44
C GLY A 106 -9.64 5.01 23.31
N ILE A 107 -8.68 5.65 22.63
CA ILE A 107 -8.95 6.75 21.68
C ILE A 107 -9.59 6.23 20.40
N LEU A 108 -9.21 5.04 19.96
CA LEU A 108 -9.93 4.35 18.87
C LEU A 108 -11.17 3.59 19.40
N THR A 109 -11.45 3.59 20.71
CA THR A 109 -12.27 2.53 21.35
C THR A 109 -13.34 2.98 22.32
N SER A 110 -13.83 4.23 22.26
CA SER A 110 -14.97 4.66 23.09
C SER A 110 -16.26 3.85 22.84
N VAL A 111 -16.32 3.04 21.77
CA VAL A 111 -17.45 2.15 21.49
C VAL A 111 -17.02 0.89 20.71
N ASN A 112 -16.85 -0.23 21.42
CA ASN A 112 -16.77 -1.61 20.89
C ASN A 112 -15.94 -1.84 19.60
N THR A 113 -14.60 -1.88 19.71
CA THR A 113 -13.67 -2.06 18.57
C THR A 113 -13.60 -3.47 18.02
N LYS A 114 -14.70 -4.01 17.56
CA LYS A 114 -14.69 -5.32 16.89
C LYS A 114 -13.98 -5.24 15.53
N GLY A 115 -12.65 -5.15 15.51
CA GLY A 115 -11.85 -5.50 14.34
C GLY A 115 -10.75 -4.54 13.89
N ILE A 116 -10.65 -3.29 14.38
CA ILE A 116 -9.72 -2.27 13.81
C ILE A 116 -8.26 -2.75 13.74
N LEU A 117 -7.67 -3.29 14.82
CA LEU A 117 -6.34 -3.89 14.74
C LEU A 117 -6.28 -5.08 13.78
N SER A 118 -7.32 -5.92 13.74
CA SER A 118 -7.37 -7.08 12.85
C SER A 118 -7.48 -6.68 11.38
N SER A 119 -8.27 -5.67 11.02
CA SER A 119 -8.43 -5.20 9.64
C SER A 119 -7.25 -4.32 9.20
N GLY A 120 -6.70 -3.51 10.12
CA GLY A 120 -5.46 -2.79 9.90
C GLY A 120 -4.28 -3.72 9.60
N THR A 121 -4.10 -4.78 10.40
CA THR A 121 -3.04 -5.79 10.16
C THR A 121 -3.26 -6.57 8.87
N LYS A 122 -4.50 -6.89 8.47
CA LYS A 122 -4.78 -7.48 7.16
C LYS A 122 -4.34 -6.58 6.00
N PHE A 123 -4.64 -5.27 6.07
CA PHE A 123 -4.20 -4.33 5.04
C PHE A 123 -2.67 -4.22 4.99
N LEU A 124 -2.01 -4.12 6.14
CA LEU A 124 -0.54 -4.09 6.21
C LEU A 124 0.11 -5.38 5.71
N SER A 125 -0.51 -6.54 5.97
CA SER A 125 -0.10 -7.83 5.42
C SER A 125 -0.29 -7.89 3.90
N TRP A 126 -1.33 -7.25 3.36
CA TRP A 126 -1.47 -7.11 1.92
C TRP A 126 -0.33 -6.25 1.33
N VAL A 127 0.02 -5.12 1.96
CA VAL A 127 1.12 -4.24 1.51
C VAL A 127 2.44 -5.01 1.40
N THR A 128 2.82 -5.76 2.45
CA THR A 128 4.07 -6.54 2.42
C THR A 128 4.00 -7.67 1.39
N GLY A 129 2.90 -8.43 1.36
CA GLY A 129 2.73 -9.50 0.40
C GLY A 129 2.65 -9.04 -1.06
N SER A 130 2.24 -7.79 -1.31
CA SER A 130 2.17 -7.22 -2.66
C SER A 130 3.57 -7.10 -3.29
N GLY A 131 4.59 -6.77 -2.49
CA GLY A 131 5.98 -6.71 -2.94
C GLY A 131 6.51 -8.07 -3.35
N GLU A 132 6.34 -9.07 -2.48
CA GLU A 132 6.71 -10.47 -2.74
C GLU A 132 6.02 -11.03 -3.99
N ARG A 133 4.70 -10.87 -4.12
CA ARG A 133 3.96 -11.32 -5.31
C ARG A 133 4.45 -10.63 -6.58
N SER A 134 4.90 -9.38 -6.48
CA SER A 134 5.47 -8.66 -7.63
C SER A 134 6.86 -9.16 -7.99
N ARG A 135 7.72 -9.47 -7.01
CA ARG A 135 9.00 -10.16 -7.22
C ARG A 135 8.78 -11.48 -7.95
N GLU A 136 7.85 -12.29 -7.48
CA GLU A 136 7.52 -13.59 -8.09
C GLU A 136 7.10 -13.44 -9.56
N ARG A 137 6.31 -12.40 -9.89
CA ARG A 137 5.92 -12.11 -11.28
C ARG A 137 7.14 -11.77 -12.14
N VAL A 138 8.04 -10.92 -11.65
CA VAL A 138 9.28 -10.57 -12.36
C VAL A 138 10.12 -11.82 -12.62
N LEU A 139 10.38 -12.63 -11.59
CA LEU A 139 11.20 -13.85 -11.72
C LEU A 139 10.54 -14.89 -12.62
N LYS A 140 9.21 -15.03 -12.56
CA LYS A 140 8.44 -15.94 -13.42
C LYS A 140 8.55 -15.58 -14.88
N VAL A 141 8.55 -14.29 -15.24
CA VAL A 141 8.71 -13.86 -16.63
C VAL A 141 10.17 -13.94 -17.04
N ALA A 142 11.08 -13.36 -16.25
CA ALA A 142 12.51 -13.32 -16.55
C ALA A 142 13.15 -14.71 -16.71
N SER A 143 12.67 -15.73 -16.00
CA SER A 143 13.15 -17.12 -16.16
C SER A 143 12.75 -17.78 -17.49
N ASN A 144 11.88 -17.16 -18.28
CA ASN A 144 11.36 -17.70 -19.53
C ASN A 144 11.76 -16.89 -20.76
N ILE A 145 12.65 -15.90 -20.60
CA ILE A 145 13.21 -15.12 -21.71
C ILE A 145 14.70 -15.47 -21.91
N PRO A 146 15.28 -15.17 -23.09
CA PRO A 146 16.69 -15.40 -23.37
C PRO A 146 17.63 -14.66 -22.40
N ALA A 147 18.89 -15.13 -22.32
CA ALA A 147 19.89 -14.48 -21.47
C ALA A 147 20.20 -13.04 -21.91
N SER A 148 20.20 -12.77 -23.22
CA SER A 148 20.39 -11.41 -23.78
C SER A 148 19.35 -10.43 -23.25
N ASP A 149 18.08 -10.83 -23.25
CA ASP A 149 16.97 -10.00 -22.78
C ASP A 149 17.04 -9.79 -21.27
N ARG A 150 17.41 -10.82 -20.50
CA ARG A 150 17.67 -10.65 -19.05
C ARG A 150 18.77 -9.62 -18.76
N THR A 151 19.85 -9.64 -19.54
CA THR A 151 20.90 -8.62 -19.42
C THR A 151 20.38 -7.23 -19.79
N GLU A 152 19.49 -7.11 -20.79
CA GLU A 152 18.84 -5.84 -21.12
C GLU A 152 17.98 -5.31 -19.96
N LEU A 153 17.19 -6.17 -19.30
CA LEU A 153 16.40 -5.79 -18.12
C LEU A 153 17.29 -5.17 -17.04
N TYR A 154 18.40 -5.83 -16.70
CA TYR A 154 19.37 -5.28 -15.74
C TYR A 154 19.95 -3.94 -16.22
N ASN A 155 20.23 -3.82 -17.52
CA ASN A 155 20.83 -2.62 -18.06
C ASN A 155 19.91 -1.41 -17.99
N LYS A 156 18.60 -1.61 -18.16
CA LYS A 156 17.56 -0.58 -18.14
C LYS A 156 16.97 -0.31 -16.74
N LEU A 157 17.44 -1.00 -15.70
CA LEU A 157 17.07 -0.67 -14.33
C LEU A 157 17.24 0.82 -14.04
N ARG A 158 16.27 1.40 -13.32
CA ARG A 158 16.36 2.78 -12.84
C ARG A 158 17.67 2.99 -12.07
N PRO A 159 18.34 4.15 -12.23
CA PRO A 159 19.68 4.38 -11.67
C PRO A 159 19.77 4.10 -10.17
N GLU A 160 18.76 4.50 -9.40
CA GLU A 160 18.70 4.33 -7.95
C GLU A 160 18.52 2.88 -7.50
N TRP A 161 18.00 1.99 -8.36
CA TRP A 161 17.93 0.56 -8.09
C TRP A 161 19.21 -0.13 -8.53
N LYS A 162 19.73 0.25 -9.71
CA LYS A 162 20.97 -0.28 -10.25
C LYS A 162 22.16 0.01 -9.32
N ALA A 163 22.20 1.20 -8.71
CA ALA A 163 23.22 1.60 -7.74
C ALA A 163 23.24 0.74 -6.46
N LYS A 164 22.17 -0.01 -6.15
CA LYS A 164 22.13 -0.96 -5.03
C LYS A 164 22.76 -2.33 -5.37
N THR A 165 23.25 -2.49 -6.59
CA THR A 165 23.79 -3.74 -7.12
C THR A 165 25.20 -3.53 -7.65
N SER A 166 26.04 -4.55 -7.51
CA SER A 166 27.42 -4.54 -7.99
C SER A 166 27.58 -5.13 -9.40
N SER A 167 26.60 -5.92 -9.86
CA SER A 167 26.59 -6.60 -11.15
C SER A 167 25.18 -7.12 -11.47
N GLU A 168 24.96 -7.61 -12.69
CA GLU A 168 23.73 -8.32 -13.07
C GLU A 168 23.47 -9.54 -12.17
N SER A 169 24.52 -10.33 -11.89
CA SER A 169 24.40 -11.51 -11.03
C SER A 169 24.00 -11.15 -9.60
N ASP A 170 24.57 -10.06 -9.06
CA ASP A 170 24.18 -9.52 -7.75
C ASP A 170 22.74 -9.01 -7.75
N PHE A 171 22.30 -8.34 -8.83
CA PHE A 171 20.92 -7.90 -8.98
C PHE A 171 19.93 -9.06 -8.90
N TRP A 172 20.09 -10.09 -9.74
CA TRP A 172 19.16 -11.22 -9.75
C TRP A 172 19.14 -11.96 -8.41
N LYS A 173 20.30 -12.15 -7.78
CA LYS A 173 20.39 -12.77 -6.45
C LYS A 173 19.69 -11.95 -5.36
N LYS A 174 19.81 -10.63 -5.38
CA LYS A 174 19.13 -9.72 -4.45
C LYS A 174 17.63 -9.69 -4.70
N LEU A 175 17.22 -9.67 -5.97
CA LEU A 175 15.82 -9.76 -6.35
C LEU A 175 15.20 -11.06 -5.84
N GLU A 176 15.83 -12.21 -6.08
CA GLU A 176 15.39 -13.52 -5.58
C GLU A 176 15.24 -13.59 -4.04
N LYS A 177 16.08 -12.84 -3.31
CA LYS A 177 16.04 -12.78 -1.85
C LYS A 177 15.03 -11.80 -1.27
N GLY A 178 14.40 -10.99 -2.12
CA GLY A 178 13.42 -9.99 -1.70
C GLY A 178 13.98 -8.62 -1.34
N ASP A 179 15.27 -8.36 -1.59
CA ASP A 179 15.89 -7.05 -1.33
C ASP A 179 15.24 -5.91 -2.16
N PHE A 180 14.53 -6.29 -3.23
CA PHE A 180 13.79 -5.38 -4.12
C PHE A 180 12.27 -5.55 -4.04
N ASP A 181 11.73 -6.21 -3.01
CA ASP A 181 10.26 -6.42 -2.90
C ASP A 181 9.48 -5.11 -3.00
N TYR A 182 10.03 -4.01 -2.47
CA TYR A 182 9.37 -2.70 -2.52
C TYR A 182 9.40 -2.07 -3.91
N GLN A 183 10.34 -2.45 -4.77
CA GLN A 183 10.46 -1.92 -6.13
C GLN A 183 9.92 -2.88 -7.19
N ALA A 184 9.67 -4.14 -6.84
CA ALA A 184 9.41 -5.21 -7.79
C ALA A 184 8.19 -4.96 -8.69
N ALA A 185 7.16 -4.27 -8.17
CA ALA A 185 6.01 -3.91 -8.98
C ALA A 185 6.39 -2.92 -10.10
N GLN A 186 7.15 -1.87 -9.77
CA GLN A 186 7.61 -0.88 -10.74
C GLN A 186 8.63 -1.48 -11.70
N MET A 187 9.52 -2.36 -11.22
CA MET A 187 10.41 -3.15 -12.08
C MET A 187 9.63 -3.97 -13.10
N PHE A 188 8.55 -4.65 -12.68
CA PHE A 188 7.69 -5.40 -13.59
C PHE A 188 7.10 -4.49 -14.67
N ASN A 189 6.62 -3.31 -14.28
CA ASN A 189 6.03 -2.34 -15.21
C ASN A 189 7.05 -1.80 -16.20
N ASP A 190 8.23 -1.39 -15.73
CA ASP A 190 9.34 -0.93 -16.58
C ASP A 190 9.74 -2.02 -17.57
N PHE A 191 9.97 -3.25 -17.10
CA PHE A 191 10.38 -4.37 -17.95
C PHE A 191 9.34 -4.72 -19.01
N GLN A 192 8.04 -4.61 -18.69
CA GLN A 192 6.97 -4.85 -19.65
C GLN A 192 6.92 -3.78 -20.77
N GLN A 193 7.39 -2.56 -20.52
CA GLN A 193 7.44 -1.48 -21.52
C GLN A 193 8.75 -1.49 -22.31
N ASP A 194 9.85 -1.78 -21.61
CA ASP A 194 11.19 -1.53 -22.11
C ASP A 194 11.83 -2.74 -22.79
N ASN A 195 11.28 -3.95 -22.64
CA ASN A 195 11.78 -5.15 -23.31
C ASN A 195 10.62 -5.95 -23.93
N GLU A 196 10.66 -6.09 -25.25
CA GLU A 196 9.59 -6.71 -26.05
C GLU A 196 9.35 -8.18 -25.67
N GLU A 197 10.43 -8.92 -25.41
CA GLU A 197 10.36 -10.34 -25.06
C GLU A 197 9.73 -10.55 -23.67
N PHE A 198 10.10 -9.72 -22.69
CA PHE A 198 9.49 -9.71 -21.37
C PHE A 198 8.02 -9.29 -21.45
N GLY A 199 7.69 -8.27 -22.26
CA GLY A 199 6.33 -7.83 -22.50
C GLY A 199 5.45 -8.94 -23.11
N THR A 200 5.94 -9.60 -24.16
CA THR A 200 5.27 -10.70 -24.85
C THR A 200 5.08 -11.90 -23.92
N THR A 201 6.15 -12.35 -23.26
CA THR A 201 6.10 -13.45 -22.28
C THR A 201 5.15 -13.14 -21.11
N SER A 202 5.08 -11.88 -20.68
CA SER A 202 4.14 -11.43 -19.65
C SER A 202 2.69 -11.59 -20.12
N VAL A 203 2.38 -11.18 -21.35
CA VAL A 203 1.03 -11.32 -21.93
C VAL A 203 0.62 -12.79 -22.04
N GLU A 204 1.49 -13.64 -22.56
CA GLU A 204 1.25 -15.10 -22.69
C GLU A 204 0.96 -15.77 -21.34
N ARG A 205 1.57 -15.26 -20.27
CA ARG A 205 1.38 -15.72 -18.89
C ARG A 205 0.19 -15.06 -18.20
N GLY A 206 -0.56 -14.20 -18.87
CA GLY A 206 -1.69 -13.46 -18.31
C GLY A 206 -1.28 -12.39 -17.29
N LEU A 207 -0.03 -11.93 -17.32
CA LEU A 207 0.56 -10.95 -16.43
C LEU A 207 0.66 -9.57 -17.11
N THR A 208 -0.48 -9.01 -17.50
CA THR A 208 -0.55 -7.64 -18.01
C THR A 208 -0.72 -6.65 -16.85
N VAL A 209 -0.20 -5.42 -16.97
CA VAL A 209 -0.51 -4.28 -16.10
C VAL A 209 -2.00 -4.24 -15.70
N GLN A 210 -2.92 -4.28 -16.67
CA GLN A 210 -4.37 -4.27 -16.40
C GLN A 210 -4.81 -5.40 -15.45
N LYS A 211 -4.49 -6.65 -15.79
CA LYS A 211 -4.88 -7.83 -15.00
C LYS A 211 -4.27 -7.81 -13.59
N ILE A 212 -2.99 -7.45 -13.47
CA ILE A 212 -2.31 -7.37 -12.18
C ILE A 212 -2.94 -6.26 -11.34
N PHE A 213 -3.10 -5.06 -11.89
CA PHE A 213 -3.70 -3.93 -11.18
C PHE A 213 -5.09 -4.25 -10.69
N VAL A 214 -5.97 -4.78 -11.56
CA VAL A 214 -7.35 -5.10 -11.18
C VAL A 214 -7.39 -6.14 -10.07
N ALA A 215 -6.64 -7.25 -10.22
CA ALA A 215 -6.70 -8.36 -9.27
C ALA A 215 -6.00 -8.06 -7.94
N GLU A 216 -4.82 -7.47 -7.98
CA GLU A 216 -4.03 -7.14 -6.79
C GLU A 216 -4.58 -5.89 -6.09
N GLY A 217 -4.95 -4.87 -6.85
CA GLY A 217 -5.57 -3.67 -6.34
C GLY A 217 -6.93 -3.93 -5.69
N ALA A 218 -7.76 -4.82 -6.26
CA ALA A 218 -9.03 -5.22 -5.63
C ALA A 218 -8.82 -5.80 -4.23
N LYS A 219 -7.81 -6.68 -4.04
CA LYS A 219 -7.49 -7.24 -2.72
C LYS A 219 -7.03 -6.17 -1.74
N GLY A 220 -6.25 -5.20 -2.20
CA GLY A 220 -5.85 -4.06 -1.37
C GLY A 220 -7.03 -3.18 -0.97
N VAL A 221 -7.94 -2.92 -1.90
CA VAL A 221 -9.18 -2.18 -1.65
C VAL A 221 -10.08 -2.93 -0.68
N GLU A 222 -10.26 -4.23 -0.86
CA GLU A 222 -11.05 -5.09 0.04
C GLU A 222 -10.50 -5.03 1.47
N ALA A 223 -9.21 -5.29 1.65
CA ALA A 223 -8.57 -5.19 2.97
C ALA A 223 -8.65 -3.78 3.57
N GLY A 224 -8.55 -2.74 2.73
CA GLY A 224 -8.66 -1.34 3.15
C GLY A 224 -10.08 -0.89 3.51
N ALA A 225 -11.09 -1.51 2.89
CA ALA A 225 -12.51 -1.26 3.12
C ALA A 225 -13.02 -1.94 4.38
N GLU A 226 -12.56 -3.15 4.70
CA GLU A 226 -12.85 -3.82 5.98
C GLU A 226 -12.51 -2.90 7.16
N LEU A 227 -11.36 -2.23 7.11
CA LEU A 227 -10.95 -1.26 8.13
C LEU A 227 -11.89 -0.04 8.22
N MET A 228 -12.44 0.43 7.10
CA MET A 228 -13.40 1.54 7.14
C MET A 228 -14.73 1.11 7.77
N VAL A 229 -15.19 -0.10 7.46
CA VAL A 229 -16.42 -0.66 8.02
C VAL A 229 -16.28 -0.81 9.54
N ASP A 230 -15.16 -1.36 10.00
CA ASP A 230 -14.90 -1.50 11.44
C ASP A 230 -14.83 -0.14 12.14
N ALA A 231 -14.18 0.86 11.52
CA ALA A 231 -14.13 2.22 12.06
C ALA A 231 -15.52 2.88 12.13
N LEU A 232 -16.37 2.69 11.11
CA LEU A 232 -17.74 3.24 11.09
C LEU A 232 -18.64 2.56 12.14
N GLN A 233 -18.52 1.25 12.31
CA GLN A 233 -19.27 0.50 13.36
C GLN A 233 -18.84 0.92 14.77
N THR A 234 -17.56 1.24 14.94
CA THR A 234 -17.00 1.75 16.20
C THR A 234 -17.56 3.14 16.55
N THR A 235 -17.88 3.99 15.57
CA THR A 235 -18.40 5.36 15.83
C THR A 235 -19.93 5.44 15.97
N THR A 236 -20.66 4.36 15.65
CA THR A 236 -22.13 4.32 15.66
C THR A 236 -22.73 3.40 16.73
N SER A 237 -21.89 2.70 17.49
CA SER A 237 -22.32 1.97 18.70
C SER A 237 -22.41 2.90 19.91
#